data_AF-A0A3D3EW37-F1
#
_entry.id   AF-A0A3D3EW37-F1
#
_cell.length_a   1.000
_cell.length_b   1.000
_cell.length_c   1.000
_cell.angle_alpha   90.00
_cell.angle_beta   90.00
_cell.angle_gamma   90.00
#
_symmetry.space_group_name_H-M   'P 1'
#
loop_
_entity.id
_entity.type
_entity.pdbx_description
1 polymer ?
#
loop_
_entity_poly.entity_id
_entity_poly.type
_entity_poly.pdbx_seq_one_letter_code
_entity_poly.pdbx_strand_id
1 'polypeptide(L)'
;MSRKRTKIVKELDPQEVAGFSQARIDHYLSLGYKPYLDEHSHVKWLTQAQRAMRDAVVSHRHIRLHRPPRPQHRKKRRSWRRDSFKQFIRAYWPFLLLIAVLIVGTGLLLIKPNIFF
;
A
#
# COMPACT_ATOMS: atom_id res chain seq x y z
N MET A 1 10.34 -7.54 13.76
CA MET A 1 10.55 -8.79 12.98
C MET A 1 9.21 -9.44 12.70
N SER A 2 8.83 -9.60 11.42
CA SER A 2 7.61 -10.34 11.05
C SER A 2 7.87 -11.84 11.20
N ARG A 3 7.39 -12.45 12.29
CA ARG A 3 7.41 -13.91 12.44
C ARG A 3 6.57 -14.51 11.31
N LYS A 4 7.21 -15.22 10.36
CA LYS A 4 6.52 -15.97 9.30
C LYS A 4 5.56 -16.96 9.98
N ARG A 5 4.26 -16.74 9.83
CA ARG A 5 3.23 -17.64 10.35
C ARG A 5 2.96 -18.68 9.28
N THR A 6 3.15 -19.95 9.62
CA THR A 6 2.78 -21.06 8.75
C THR A 6 1.26 -21.20 8.72
N LYS A 7 0.71 -21.56 7.56
CA LYS A 7 -0.72 -21.56 7.32
C LYS A 7 -1.27 -22.97 7.55
N ILE A 8 -2.28 -23.04 8.40
CA ILE A 8 -2.93 -24.29 8.76
C ILE A 8 -3.94 -24.68 7.68
N VAL A 9 -3.81 -25.92 7.19
CA VAL A 9 -4.60 -26.47 6.09
C VAL A 9 -5.85 -27.19 6.60
N LYS A 10 -5.71 -28.07 7.59
CA LYS A 10 -6.79 -28.94 8.06
C LYS A 10 -6.75 -29.14 9.57
N GLU A 11 -7.92 -29.28 10.19
CA GLU A 11 -8.02 -29.80 11.56
C GLU A 11 -7.88 -31.32 11.49
N LEU A 12 -7.03 -31.91 12.34
CA LEU A 12 -6.90 -33.37 12.44
C LEU A 12 -7.70 -33.88 13.63
N ASP A 13 -8.19 -35.10 13.52
CA ASP A 13 -8.68 -35.83 14.68
C ASP A 13 -7.48 -36.35 15.50
N PRO A 14 -7.49 -36.29 16.84
CA PRO A 14 -6.36 -36.71 17.66
C PRO A 14 -5.96 -38.18 17.46
N GLN A 15 -6.90 -39.03 17.03
CA GLN A 15 -6.67 -40.45 16.77
C GLN A 15 -5.96 -40.70 15.42
N GLU A 16 -6.05 -39.76 14.49
CA GLU A 16 -5.41 -39.86 13.16
C GLU A 16 -3.99 -39.26 13.15
N VAL A 17 -3.49 -38.78 14.30
CA VAL A 17 -2.18 -38.15 14.40
C VAL A 17 -1.07 -39.19 14.34
N ALA A 18 -0.48 -39.37 13.16
CA ALA A 18 0.69 -40.23 12.99
C ALA A 18 1.94 -39.62 13.66
N GLY A 19 2.76 -40.48 14.31
CA GLY A 19 4.07 -40.11 14.84
C GLY A 19 4.11 -39.61 16.29
N PHE A 20 3.00 -39.70 17.02
CA PHE A 20 2.92 -39.35 18.45
C PHE A 20 2.51 -40.58 19.27
N SER A 21 3.08 -40.74 20.48
CA SER A 21 2.63 -41.77 21.41
C SER A 21 1.29 -41.38 22.04
N GLN A 22 0.48 -42.38 22.39
CA GLN A 22 -0.85 -42.18 22.97
C GLN A 22 -0.79 -41.31 24.23
N ALA A 23 0.15 -41.59 25.15
CA ALA A 23 0.34 -40.80 26.37
C ALA A 23 0.64 -39.32 26.09
N ARG A 24 1.34 -39.02 24.98
CA ARG A 24 1.63 -37.64 24.60
C ARG A 24 0.40 -36.94 24.04
N ILE A 25 -0.40 -37.66 23.26
CA ILE A 25 -1.69 -37.18 22.74
C ILE A 25 -2.61 -36.85 23.92
N ASP A 26 -2.76 -37.76 24.87
CA ASP A 26 -3.60 -37.58 26.06
C ASP A 26 -3.16 -36.38 26.90
N HIS A 27 -1.84 -36.18 27.05
CA HIS A 27 -1.29 -35.00 27.72
C HIS A 27 -1.60 -33.69 26.98
N TYR A 28 -1.54 -33.66 25.66
CA TYR A 28 -1.93 -32.46 24.91
C TYR A 28 -3.43 -32.18 24.99
N LEU A 29 -4.25 -33.24 24.97
CA LEU A 29 -5.70 -33.14 25.11
C LEU A 29 -6.10 -32.64 26.49
N SER A 30 -5.44 -33.11 27.57
CA SER A 30 -5.71 -32.64 28.93
C SER A 30 -5.41 -31.15 29.11
N LEU A 31 -4.41 -30.64 28.37
CA LEU A 31 -4.08 -29.22 28.30
C LEU A 31 -5.01 -28.40 27.36
N GLY A 32 -5.97 -29.04 26.69
CA GLY A 32 -6.91 -28.39 25.77
C GLY A 32 -6.31 -28.02 24.41
N TYR A 33 -5.18 -28.63 24.03
CA TYR A 33 -4.57 -28.46 22.71
C TYR A 33 -5.32 -29.30 21.68
N LYS A 34 -5.36 -28.80 20.45
CA LYS A 34 -5.90 -29.55 19.30
C LYS A 34 -4.86 -29.70 18.20
N PRO A 35 -4.81 -30.86 17.50
CA PRO A 35 -3.87 -31.09 16.42
C PRO A 35 -4.36 -30.49 15.10
N TYR A 36 -3.42 -29.93 14.36
CA TYR A 36 -3.65 -29.26 13.08
C TYR A 36 -2.59 -29.64 12.07
N LEU A 37 -2.97 -29.78 10.80
CA LEU A 37 -2.02 -29.95 9.71
C LEU A 37 -1.58 -28.58 9.16
N ASP A 38 -0.28 -28.40 9.10
CA ASP A 38 0.34 -27.25 8.44
C ASP A 38 0.44 -27.45 6.91
N GLU A 39 0.75 -26.39 6.17
CA GLU A 39 1.03 -26.43 4.71
C GLU A 39 2.18 -27.39 4.34
N HIS A 40 3.09 -27.64 5.28
CA HIS A 40 4.22 -28.55 5.13
C HIS A 40 3.91 -29.98 5.59
N SER A 41 2.63 -30.34 5.77
CA SER A 41 2.20 -31.66 6.25
C SER A 41 2.70 -32.02 7.66
N HIS A 42 3.08 -31.02 8.46
CA HIS A 42 3.47 -31.22 9.85
C HIS A 42 2.28 -31.06 10.79
N VAL A 43 2.23 -31.90 11.83
CA VAL A 43 1.21 -31.80 12.88
C VAL A 43 1.65 -30.75 13.91
N LYS A 44 0.82 -29.73 14.07
CA LYS A 44 1.01 -28.64 15.02
C LYS A 44 -0.11 -28.66 16.06
N TRP A 45 0.29 -28.70 17.33
CA TRP A 45 -0.64 -28.62 18.45
C TRP A 45 -0.87 -27.15 18.81
N LEU A 46 -2.11 -26.68 18.70
CA LEU A 46 -2.46 -25.30 19.00
C LEU A 46 -3.20 -25.16 20.33
N THR A 47 -2.87 -24.10 21.06
CA THR A 47 -3.63 -23.66 22.25
C THR A 47 -4.96 -23.02 21.88
N GLN A 48 -5.86 -22.90 22.84
CA GLN A 48 -7.12 -22.16 22.68
C GLN A 48 -6.89 -20.70 22.24
N ALA A 49 -5.89 -20.01 22.81
CA ALA A 49 -5.58 -18.64 22.42
C ALA A 49 -5.12 -18.52 20.96
N GLN A 50 -4.29 -19.47 20.49
CA GLN A 50 -3.84 -19.50 19.10
C GLN A 50 -4.98 -19.81 18.12
N ARG A 51 -5.93 -20.68 18.52
CA ARG A 51 -7.15 -20.96 17.76
C ARG A 51 -8.03 -19.70 17.65
N ALA A 52 -8.31 -19.03 18.76
CA ALA A 52 -9.10 -17.80 18.77
C ALA A 52 -8.48 -16.70 17.88
N MET A 53 -7.14 -16.55 17.89
CA MET A 53 -6.45 -15.62 16.99
C MET A 53 -6.61 -16.01 15.51
N ARG A 54 -6.62 -17.31 15.18
CA ARG A 54 -6.86 -17.78 13.81
C ARG A 54 -8.28 -17.44 13.37
N ASP A 55 -9.27 -17.76 14.19
CA ASP A 55 -10.69 -17.55 13.85
C ASP A 55 -10.98 -16.06 13.67
N ALA A 56 -10.39 -15.20 14.51
CA ALA A 56 -10.45 -13.75 14.36
C ALA A 56 -9.87 -13.27 13.01
N VAL A 57 -8.74 -13.83 12.57
CA VAL A 57 -8.12 -13.48 11.27
C VAL A 57 -8.99 -13.92 10.10
N VAL A 58 -9.58 -15.13 10.16
CA VAL A 58 -10.49 -15.62 9.11
C VAL A 58 -11.72 -14.73 9.03
N SER A 59 -12.35 -14.41 10.16
CA SER A 59 -13.50 -13.50 10.24
C SER A 59 -13.19 -12.10 9.67
N HIS A 60 -12.04 -11.52 10.02
CA HIS A 60 -11.63 -10.22 9.48
C HIS A 60 -11.38 -10.20 7.97
N ARG A 61 -11.08 -11.35 7.35
CA ARG A 61 -10.88 -11.46 5.90
C ARG A 61 -12.19 -11.27 5.15
N HIS A 62 -13.29 -11.79 5.68
CA HIS A 62 -14.63 -11.61 5.10
C HIS A 62 -15.15 -10.18 5.27
N ILE A 63 -14.86 -9.53 6.41
CA ILE A 63 -15.34 -8.16 6.68
C ILE A 63 -14.65 -7.11 5.79
N ARG A 64 -13.44 -7.37 5.27
CA ARG A 64 -12.72 -6.44 4.39
C ARG A 64 -13.24 -6.39 2.96
N LEU A 65 -14.12 -7.29 2.54
CA LEU A 65 -14.66 -7.34 1.18
C LEU A 65 -15.70 -6.25 0.89
N HIS A 66 -16.29 -5.62 1.91
CA HIS A 66 -17.31 -4.57 1.73
C HIS A 66 -16.83 -3.15 1.97
N ARG A 67 -15.51 -2.89 1.99
CA ARG A 67 -15.07 -1.50 1.92
C ARG A 67 -15.17 -1.03 0.48
N PRO A 68 -16.03 -0.03 0.17
CA PRO A 68 -15.98 0.61 -1.13
C PRO A 68 -14.55 1.12 -1.34
N PRO A 69 -14.02 1.07 -2.58
CA PRO A 69 -12.71 1.63 -2.87
C PRO A 69 -12.77 3.09 -2.43
N ARG A 70 -12.06 3.42 -1.33
CA ARG A 70 -11.82 4.82 -0.99
C ARG A 70 -11.24 5.45 -2.24
N PRO A 71 -11.73 6.62 -2.70
CA PRO A 71 -11.12 7.29 -3.83
C PRO A 71 -9.65 7.43 -3.49
N GLN A 72 -8.83 6.66 -4.18
CA GLN A 72 -7.40 6.69 -4.04
C GLN A 72 -7.06 8.06 -4.60
N HIS A 73 -7.00 9.07 -3.73
CA HIS A 73 -6.42 10.35 -4.07
C HIS A 73 -5.03 9.97 -4.56
N ARG A 74 -4.89 9.90 -5.88
CA ARG A 74 -3.62 9.74 -6.57
C ARG A 74 -2.80 10.88 -5.99
N LYS A 75 -1.95 10.57 -5.00
CA LYS A 75 -0.86 11.44 -4.61
C LYS A 75 -0.02 11.48 -5.87
N LYS A 76 -0.34 12.45 -6.72
CA LYS A 76 0.37 12.83 -7.92
C LYS A 76 1.76 13.10 -7.38
N ARG A 77 2.64 12.09 -7.43
CA ARG A 77 4.05 12.24 -7.09
C ARG A 77 4.54 13.27 -8.07
N ARG A 78 4.51 14.51 -7.59
CA ARG A 78 4.70 15.73 -8.34
C ARG A 78 6.15 15.61 -8.79
N SER A 79 6.32 15.30 -10.07
CA SER A 79 7.62 15.26 -10.74
C SER A 79 8.18 16.67 -10.67
N TRP A 80 8.84 16.98 -9.56
CA TRP A 80 9.31 18.33 -9.21
C TRP A 80 10.36 18.89 -10.17
N ARG A 81 10.86 18.07 -11.11
CA ARG A 81 12.01 18.42 -11.96
C ARG A 81 11.69 18.71 -13.43
N ARG A 82 10.47 18.45 -13.92
CA ARG A 82 10.18 18.61 -15.36
C ARG A 82 9.33 19.82 -15.73
N ASP A 83 8.68 20.47 -14.76
CA ASP A 83 7.72 21.54 -15.04
C ASP A 83 8.20 22.95 -14.66
N SER A 84 9.41 23.12 -14.13
CA SER A 84 9.88 24.42 -13.62
C SER A 84 9.88 25.52 -14.69
N PHE A 85 10.30 25.20 -15.92
CA PHE A 85 10.33 26.18 -17.01
C PHE A 85 8.92 26.54 -17.50
N LYS A 86 8.01 25.56 -17.57
CA LYS A 86 6.61 25.80 -17.95
C LYS A 86 5.85 26.60 -16.88
N GLN A 87 6.16 26.36 -15.60
CA GLN A 87 5.62 27.14 -14.49
C GLN A 87 6.15 28.57 -14.49
N PHE A 88 7.43 28.76 -14.80
CA PHE A 88 8.04 30.08 -14.94
C PHE A 88 7.38 30.90 -16.06
N ILE A 89 7.25 30.33 -17.26
CA ILE A 89 6.56 31.01 -18.37
C ILE A 89 5.12 31.35 -18.00
N ARG A 90 4.39 30.45 -17.35
CA ARG A 90 3.00 30.72 -16.94
C ARG A 90 2.89 31.82 -15.89
N ALA A 91 3.85 31.93 -14.97
CA ALA A 91 3.84 32.95 -13.92
C ALA A 91 4.26 34.33 -14.45
N TYR A 92 5.20 34.38 -15.40
CA TYR A 92 5.80 35.63 -15.90
C TYR A 92 5.40 35.99 -17.34
N TRP A 93 4.43 35.30 -17.94
CA TRP A 93 3.91 35.61 -19.29
C TRP A 93 3.50 37.08 -19.50
N PRO A 94 2.76 37.74 -18.60
CA PRO A 94 2.40 39.15 -18.81
C PRO A 94 3.63 40.07 -18.81
N PHE A 95 4.66 39.74 -18.02
CA PHE A 95 5.90 40.50 -17.99
C PHE A 95 6.71 40.34 -19.28
N LEU A 96 6.74 39.12 -19.84
CA LEU A 96 7.35 38.86 -21.15
C LEU A 96 6.66 39.62 -22.28
N LEU A 97 5.31 39.71 -22.25
CA LEU A 97 4.55 40.54 -23.19
C LEU A 97 4.91 42.03 -23.07
N LEU A 98 5.03 42.53 -21.84
CA LEU A 98 5.38 43.93 -21.59
C LEU A 98 6.76 44.27 -22.15
N ILE A 99 7.76 43.41 -21.91
CA ILE A 99 9.10 43.54 -22.50
C ILE A 99 9.05 43.52 -24.03
N ALA A 100 8.28 42.60 -24.62
CA ALA A 100 8.17 42.53 -26.08
C ALA A 100 7.58 43.81 -26.69
N VAL A 101 6.54 44.38 -26.07
CA VAL A 101 5.96 45.67 -26.50
C VAL A 101 6.98 46.81 -26.38
N LEU A 102 7.76 46.82 -25.30
CA LEU A 102 8.76 47.86 -25.04
C LEU A 102 9.92 47.81 -26.05
N ILE A 103 10.38 46.60 -26.41
CA ILE A 103 11.40 46.39 -27.43
C ILE A 103 10.87 46.81 -28.81
N VAL A 104 9.64 46.44 -29.16
CA VAL A 104 9.03 46.84 -30.44
C VAL A 104 8.83 48.35 -30.49
N GLY A 105 8.35 48.97 -29.42
CA GLY A 105 8.14 50.42 -29.33
C GLY A 105 9.43 51.21 -29.46
N THR A 106 10.48 50.81 -28.73
CA THR A 106 11.81 51.45 -28.81
C THR A 106 12.48 51.21 -30.16
N GLY A 107 12.37 50.00 -30.73
CA GLY A 107 12.85 49.70 -32.07
C GLY A 107 12.16 50.53 -33.16
N LEU A 108 10.84 50.71 -33.07
CA LEU A 108 10.09 51.57 -34.00
C LEU A 108 10.48 53.04 -33.88
N LEU A 109 10.72 53.53 -32.66
CA LEU A 109 11.23 54.88 -32.41
C LEU A 109 12.62 55.11 -33.02
N LEU A 110 13.51 54.11 -32.95
CA LEU A 110 14.86 54.19 -33.52
C LEU A 110 14.86 54.15 -35.06
N ILE A 111 13.95 53.38 -35.68
CA ILE A 111 13.87 53.26 -37.14
C ILE A 111 13.11 54.44 -37.77
N LYS A 112 12.12 55.00 -37.07
CA LYS A 112 11.35 56.18 -37.52
C LYS A 112 11.21 57.23 -36.42
N PRO A 113 12.25 58.04 -36.16
CA PRO A 113 12.19 59.11 -35.16
C PRO A 113 11.19 60.23 -35.52
N ASN A 114 10.85 60.40 -36.80
CA ASN A 114 9.95 61.45 -37.31
C ASN A 114 8.45 61.19 -37.12
N ILE A 115 8.04 60.14 -36.39
CA ILE A 115 6.60 59.89 -36.11
C ILE A 115 6.13 60.67 -34.88
N PHE A 116 7.05 61.09 -34.01
CA PHE A 116 6.74 61.76 -32.74
C PHE A 116 7.23 63.22 -32.67
N PHE A 117 7.80 63.77 -33.74
CA PHE A 117 8.20 65.17 -33.86
C PHE A 117 7.65 65.78 -35.14
#